data_AF-A0A5K1HLC4-F1
#
_entry.id   AF-A0A5K1HLC4-F1
#
_cell.length_a   1.000
_cell.length_b   1.000
_cell.length_c   1.000
_cell.angle_alpha   90.00
_cell.angle_beta   90.00
_cell.angle_gamma   90.00
#
_symmetry.space_group_name_H-M   'P 1'
#
loop_
_entity.id
_entity.type
_entity.pdbx_description
1 polymer ?
#
loop_
_entity_poly.entity_id
_entity_poly.type
_entity_poly.pdbx_seq_one_letter_code
_entity_poly.pdbx_strand_id
1 'polypeptide(L)'
;MKVIILLAVVLCLAYSEQWAVLVAGSNTFSNYRHQADVFHAYQTLAKNGFDKDHIITFAFDDIVNSVSNPFKGKVFNKPTYQSPGVDVYDGIHIDYKGADVTPENFLAVLEGNSAATKGKKVLEATPQDNIFIFFSDHGAPGLIAFPSKYLYADQLIQTFNKITGKFGKLVFYLE
;
A
#
# COMPACT_ATOMS: atom_id res chain seq x y z
N MET A 1 15.28 -41.01 -24.31
CA MET A 1 14.10 -40.49 -23.56
C MET A 1 14.35 -40.15 -22.08
N LYS A 2 15.51 -40.44 -21.46
CA LYS A 2 15.76 -40.10 -20.04
C LYS A 2 16.58 -38.82 -19.79
N VAL A 3 17.09 -38.18 -20.83
CA VAL A 3 17.94 -36.96 -20.72
C VAL A 3 17.14 -35.66 -20.88
N ILE A 4 15.92 -35.72 -21.44
CA ILE A 4 15.09 -34.53 -21.69
C ILE A 4 14.27 -34.12 -20.44
N ILE A 5 14.08 -35.02 -19.47
CA ILE A 5 13.31 -34.72 -18.25
C ILE A 5 14.15 -33.94 -17.22
N LEU A 6 15.49 -33.92 -17.35
CA LEU A 6 16.37 -33.22 -16.40
C LEU A 6 16.49 -31.71 -16.67
N LEU A 7 15.93 -31.20 -17.78
CA LEU A 7 15.96 -29.77 -18.11
C LEU A 7 14.71 -28.99 -17.63
N ALA A 8 13.77 -29.66 -16.95
CA ALA A 8 12.61 -29.01 -16.35
C ALA A 8 12.83 -28.58 -14.88
N VAL A 9 14.00 -28.88 -14.30
CA VAL A 9 14.23 -28.78 -12.85
C VAL A 9 15.15 -27.62 -12.43
N VAL A 10 15.77 -26.87 -13.35
CA VAL A 10 16.63 -25.73 -12.96
C VAL A 10 16.44 -24.53 -13.89
N LEU A 11 15.29 -23.90 -13.76
CA LEU A 11 15.14 -22.46 -13.93
C LEU A 11 14.19 -21.99 -12.82
N CYS A 12 14.61 -22.13 -11.57
CA CYS A 12 14.29 -21.07 -10.61
C CYS A 12 15.00 -19.83 -11.13
N LEU A 13 14.40 -19.15 -12.10
CA LEU A 13 14.68 -17.74 -12.30
C LEU A 13 14.47 -17.15 -10.90
N ALA A 14 15.53 -16.57 -10.34
CA ALA A 14 15.39 -15.75 -9.14
C ALA A 14 14.51 -14.56 -9.54
N TYR A 15 13.20 -14.80 -9.53
CA TYR A 15 12.20 -13.82 -9.88
C TYR A 15 12.05 -12.94 -8.64
N SER A 16 12.38 -11.66 -8.80
CA SER A 16 12.23 -10.64 -7.78
C SER A 16 10.80 -10.15 -7.86
N GLU A 17 9.97 -10.55 -6.91
CA GLU A 17 8.60 -10.03 -6.81
C GLU A 17 8.63 -8.55 -6.41
N GLN A 18 7.59 -7.83 -6.80
CA GLN A 18 7.42 -6.43 -6.42
C GLN A 18 6.24 -6.31 -5.45
N TRP A 19 6.55 -5.94 -4.21
CA TRP A 19 5.56 -5.70 -3.17
C TRP A 19 5.28 -4.22 -3.01
N ALA A 20 4.05 -3.88 -2.63
CA ALA A 20 3.67 -2.52 -2.30
C ALA A 20 2.87 -2.43 -1.01
N VAL A 21 3.13 -1.37 -0.24
CA VAL A 21 2.29 -0.96 0.91
C VAL A 21 1.85 0.49 0.68
N LEU A 22 0.55 0.69 0.49
CA LEU A 22 -0.04 1.99 0.15
C LEU A 22 -0.92 2.46 1.30
N VAL A 23 -0.68 3.66 1.83
CA VAL A 23 -1.33 4.13 3.06
C VAL A 23 -1.86 5.55 2.92
N ALA A 24 -3.18 5.70 3.09
CA ALA A 24 -3.82 6.98 3.29
C ALA A 24 -4.02 7.19 4.80
N GLY A 25 -3.24 8.09 5.39
CA GLY A 25 -3.20 8.28 6.84
C GLY A 25 -4.37 9.08 7.42
N SER A 26 -5.25 9.66 6.60
CA SER A 26 -6.41 10.42 7.11
C SER A 26 -7.74 10.01 6.50
N ASN A 27 -8.77 10.60 7.07
CA ASN A 27 -10.17 10.41 6.77
C ASN A 27 -10.86 11.77 6.58
N THR A 28 -12.16 11.70 6.36
CA THR A 28 -13.10 12.79 6.05
C THR A 28 -12.91 13.39 4.66
N PHE A 29 -13.98 13.99 4.16
CA PHE A 29 -14.03 14.51 2.79
C PHE A 29 -13.10 15.72 2.58
N SER A 30 -12.75 16.49 3.61
CA SER A 30 -11.75 17.58 3.47
C SER A 30 -10.34 17.05 3.18
N ASN A 31 -10.05 15.79 3.53
CA ASN A 31 -8.80 15.09 3.21
C ASN A 31 -8.93 14.12 2.04
N TYR A 32 -9.92 14.32 1.16
CA TYR A 32 -10.17 13.51 -0.03
C TYR A 32 -8.90 13.13 -0.79
N ARG A 33 -7.97 14.09 -0.92
CA ARG A 33 -6.73 13.96 -1.68
C ARG A 33 -5.90 12.73 -1.30
N HIS A 34 -5.72 12.44 -0.02
CA HIS A 34 -4.80 11.37 0.40
C HIS A 34 -5.29 9.97 0.02
N GLN A 35 -6.60 9.71 0.17
CA GLN A 35 -7.19 8.46 -0.32
C GLN A 35 -7.19 8.41 -1.85
N ALA A 36 -7.44 9.53 -2.54
CA ALA A 36 -7.35 9.59 -3.99
C ALA A 36 -5.91 9.34 -4.51
N ASP A 37 -4.89 9.83 -3.81
CA ASP A 37 -3.47 9.62 -4.12
C ASP A 37 -3.12 8.14 -4.02
N VAL A 38 -3.54 7.47 -2.93
CA VAL A 38 -3.34 6.03 -2.71
C VAL A 38 -4.06 5.17 -3.75
N PHE A 39 -5.30 5.51 -4.08
CA PHE A 39 -6.04 4.80 -5.11
C PHE A 39 -5.38 4.99 -6.48
N HIS A 40 -4.91 6.19 -6.82
CA HIS A 40 -4.15 6.41 -8.06
C HIS A 40 -2.82 5.64 -8.07
N ALA A 41 -2.11 5.57 -6.94
CA ALA A 41 -0.90 4.75 -6.82
C ALA A 41 -1.21 3.27 -7.08
N TYR A 42 -2.28 2.73 -6.50
CA TYR A 42 -2.72 1.35 -6.77
C TYR A 42 -2.98 1.12 -8.26
N GLN A 43 -3.75 2.00 -8.91
CA GLN A 43 -4.03 1.87 -10.35
C GLN A 43 -2.74 1.89 -11.18
N THR A 44 -1.80 2.75 -10.80
CA THR A 44 -0.51 2.88 -11.48
C THR A 44 0.30 1.60 -11.35
N LEU A 45 0.43 1.05 -10.14
CA LEU A 45 1.17 -0.19 -9.91
C LEU A 45 0.54 -1.38 -10.62
N ALA A 46 -0.77 -1.56 -10.47
CA ALA A 46 -1.50 -2.65 -11.12
C ALA A 46 -1.40 -2.59 -12.65
N LYS A 47 -1.50 -1.38 -13.23
CA LYS A 47 -1.34 -1.18 -14.68
C LYS A 47 0.09 -1.48 -15.17
N ASN A 48 1.10 -1.34 -14.32
CA ASN A 48 2.50 -1.58 -14.65
C ASN A 48 2.99 -2.97 -14.19
N GLY A 49 2.06 -3.91 -13.92
CA GLY A 49 2.39 -5.32 -13.76
C GLY A 49 2.72 -5.76 -12.33
N PHE A 50 2.45 -4.95 -11.32
CA PHE A 50 2.44 -5.46 -9.94
C PHE A 50 1.30 -6.47 -9.79
N ASP A 51 1.59 -7.60 -9.15
CA ASP A 51 0.54 -8.50 -8.70
C ASP A 51 -0.32 -7.79 -7.64
N LYS A 52 -1.64 -7.80 -7.83
CA LYS A 52 -2.59 -7.18 -6.90
C LYS A 52 -2.56 -7.85 -5.53
N ASP A 53 -2.18 -9.12 -5.46
CA ASP A 53 -2.04 -9.83 -4.18
C ASP A 53 -0.80 -9.35 -3.40
N HIS A 54 0.19 -8.76 -4.08
CA HIS A 54 1.37 -8.13 -3.48
C HIS A 54 1.20 -6.63 -3.18
N ILE A 55 0.01 -6.04 -3.41
CA ILE A 55 -0.31 -4.66 -3.03
C ILE A 55 -1.19 -4.68 -1.77
N ILE A 56 -0.66 -4.16 -0.67
CA ILE A 56 -1.37 -4.03 0.61
C ILE A 56 -1.85 -2.59 0.76
N THR A 57 -3.16 -2.39 0.84
CA THR A 57 -3.77 -1.05 0.81
C THR A 57 -4.45 -0.71 2.13
N PHE A 58 -4.11 0.46 2.67
CA PHE A 58 -4.73 1.08 3.83
C PHE A 58 -5.49 2.33 3.40
N ALA A 59 -6.79 2.37 3.63
CA ALA A 59 -7.61 3.55 3.39
C ALA A 59 -8.81 3.58 4.33
N PHE A 60 -9.16 4.74 4.86
CA PHE A 60 -10.32 4.83 5.75
C PHE A 60 -11.64 4.53 5.01
N ASP A 61 -11.68 4.79 3.70
CA ASP A 61 -12.75 4.47 2.75
C ASP A 61 -14.10 5.15 3.06
N ASP A 62 -14.01 6.41 3.49
CA ASP A 62 -15.17 7.26 3.80
C ASP A 62 -15.42 8.36 2.75
N ILE A 63 -14.55 8.52 1.76
CA ILE A 63 -14.67 9.60 0.76
C ILE A 63 -15.58 9.22 -0.42
N VAL A 64 -15.61 7.95 -0.81
CA VAL A 64 -16.30 7.47 -2.02
C VAL A 64 -17.81 7.64 -1.93
N ASN A 65 -18.38 7.43 -0.74
CA ASN A 65 -19.81 7.54 -0.46
C ASN A 65 -20.15 8.67 0.51
N SER A 66 -19.17 9.52 0.87
CA SER A 66 -19.40 10.72 1.68
C SER A 66 -20.55 11.54 1.12
N VAL A 67 -21.41 12.10 1.97
CA VAL A 67 -22.52 12.99 1.57
C VAL A 67 -22.04 14.16 0.70
N SER A 68 -20.82 14.63 0.92
CA SER A 68 -20.19 15.73 0.17
C SER A 68 -19.63 15.32 -1.19
N ASN A 69 -19.50 14.02 -1.50
CA ASN A 69 -19.04 13.57 -2.81
C ASN A 69 -20.18 13.72 -3.86
N PRO A 70 -20.04 14.59 -4.87
CA PRO A 70 -21.07 14.73 -5.91
C PRO A 70 -21.14 13.52 -6.86
N PHE A 71 -20.10 12.68 -6.89
CA PHE A 71 -20.00 11.49 -7.73
C PHE A 71 -19.91 10.23 -6.87
N LYS A 72 -21.03 9.81 -6.27
CA LYS A 72 -21.09 8.63 -5.39
C LYS A 72 -20.53 7.40 -6.11
N GLY A 73 -19.75 6.61 -5.37
CA GLY A 73 -19.11 5.40 -5.91
C GLY A 73 -17.84 5.64 -6.70
N LYS A 74 -17.41 6.90 -6.90
CA LYS A 74 -16.21 7.24 -7.68
C LYS A 74 -15.26 8.14 -6.93
N VAL A 75 -13.96 7.99 -7.21
CA VAL A 75 -12.90 8.88 -6.71
C VAL A 75 -12.03 9.35 -7.85
N PHE A 76 -11.62 10.63 -7.87
CA PHE A 76 -10.79 11.21 -8.94
C PHE A 76 -9.55 11.87 -8.36
N ASN A 77 -8.37 11.67 -8.96
CA ASN A 77 -7.12 12.26 -8.46
C ASN A 77 -6.57 13.41 -9.33
N LYS A 78 -7.28 13.80 -10.39
CA LYS A 78 -6.90 14.98 -11.20
C LYS A 78 -8.09 15.55 -11.95
N PRO A 79 -8.09 16.87 -12.24
CA PRO A 79 -9.05 17.45 -13.16
C PRO A 79 -8.74 17.03 -14.60
N THR A 80 -9.79 16.70 -15.36
CA THR A 80 -9.70 16.33 -16.79
C THR A 80 -10.37 17.35 -17.72
N TYR A 81 -11.10 18.33 -17.15
CA TYR A 81 -11.80 19.47 -17.78
C TYR A 81 -12.69 19.13 -19.01
N GLN A 82 -12.07 18.70 -20.11
CA GLN A 82 -12.69 18.43 -21.41
C GLN A 82 -13.08 16.95 -21.60
N SER A 83 -12.62 16.07 -20.72
CA SER A 83 -12.93 14.63 -20.73
C SER A 83 -13.59 14.21 -19.42
N PRO A 84 -14.40 13.14 -19.40
CA PRO A 84 -14.84 12.51 -18.16
C PRO A 84 -13.64 12.21 -17.25
N GLY A 85 -13.80 12.41 -15.94
CA GLY A 85 -12.77 12.08 -14.96
C GLY A 85 -12.43 10.58 -14.99
N VAL A 86 -11.17 10.25 -14.72
CA VAL A 86 -10.73 8.87 -14.58
C VAL A 86 -10.96 8.44 -13.14
N ASP A 87 -11.88 7.50 -12.94
CA ASP A 87 -12.15 6.93 -11.63
C ASP A 87 -10.96 6.08 -11.17
N VAL A 88 -10.39 6.43 -10.03
CA VAL A 88 -9.27 5.71 -9.42
C VAL A 88 -9.72 4.71 -8.36
N TYR A 89 -10.99 4.73 -7.94
CA TYR A 89 -11.53 3.82 -6.93
C TYR A 89 -11.90 2.44 -7.47
N ASP A 90 -12.21 2.36 -8.77
CA ASP A 90 -12.71 1.12 -9.36
C ASP A 90 -11.71 -0.03 -9.23
N GLY A 91 -12.17 -1.19 -8.75
CA GLY A 91 -11.36 -2.39 -8.60
C GLY A 91 -10.25 -2.34 -7.53
N ILE A 92 -10.22 -1.33 -6.66
CA ILE A 92 -9.30 -1.29 -5.51
C ILE A 92 -9.65 -2.41 -4.51
N HIS A 93 -8.63 -3.11 -4.01
CA HIS A 93 -8.75 -3.97 -2.84
C HIS A 93 -8.18 -3.25 -1.61
N ILE A 94 -8.99 -3.05 -0.57
CA ILE A 94 -8.59 -2.36 0.67
C ILE A 94 -8.44 -3.40 1.79
N ASP A 95 -7.21 -3.74 2.14
CA ASP A 95 -6.89 -4.75 3.16
C ASP A 95 -7.14 -4.22 4.59
N TYR A 96 -6.87 -2.93 4.80
CA TYR A 96 -7.04 -2.23 6.07
C TYR A 96 -7.97 -1.04 5.90
N LYS A 97 -9.20 -1.18 6.42
CA LYS A 97 -10.29 -0.21 6.25
C LYS A 97 -10.71 0.42 7.56
N GLY A 98 -11.06 1.71 7.53
CA GLY A 98 -11.60 2.43 8.67
C GLY A 98 -10.69 2.37 9.91
N ALA A 99 -11.21 1.80 11.01
CA ALA A 99 -10.48 1.69 12.28
C ALA A 99 -9.23 0.79 12.22
N ASP A 100 -9.06 -0.01 11.17
CA ASP A 100 -7.85 -0.82 10.99
C ASP A 100 -6.68 -0.03 10.39
N VAL A 101 -6.90 1.22 9.97
CA VAL A 101 -5.84 2.12 9.50
C VAL A 101 -5.14 2.69 10.73
N THR A 102 -4.15 1.97 11.25
CA THR A 102 -3.41 2.37 12.45
C THR A 102 -1.90 2.20 12.30
N PRO A 103 -1.10 2.95 13.09
CA PRO A 103 0.35 2.75 13.13
C PRO A 103 0.72 1.30 13.45
N GLU A 104 0.02 0.67 14.39
CA GLU A 104 0.34 -0.69 14.84
C GLU A 104 0.15 -1.71 13.72
N ASN A 105 -0.94 -1.63 12.98
CA ASN A 105 -1.17 -2.50 11.83
C ASN A 105 -0.18 -2.24 10.70
N PHE A 106 0.14 -0.97 10.43
CA PHE A 106 1.14 -0.61 9.42
C PHE A 106 2.52 -1.19 9.76
N LEU A 107 3.01 -1.00 10.98
CA LEU A 107 4.30 -1.55 11.41
C LEU A 107 4.27 -3.09 11.41
N ALA A 108 3.17 -3.72 11.83
CA ALA A 108 3.02 -5.17 11.78
C ALA A 108 3.01 -5.71 10.34
N VAL A 109 2.42 -4.99 9.39
CA VAL A 109 2.50 -5.31 7.96
C VAL A 109 3.94 -5.29 7.48
N LEU A 110 4.71 -4.24 7.82
CA LEU A 110 6.11 -4.13 7.44
C LEU A 110 6.96 -5.27 8.03
N GLU A 111 6.69 -5.66 9.27
CA GLU A 111 7.41 -6.74 9.94
C GLU A 111 7.02 -8.16 9.47
N GLY A 112 5.96 -8.29 8.65
CA GLY A 112 5.41 -9.59 8.24
C GLY A 112 4.68 -10.33 9.36
N ASN A 113 4.10 -9.60 10.32
CA ASN A 113 3.48 -10.18 11.53
C ASN A 113 1.96 -10.28 11.40
N SER A 114 1.49 -11.32 10.71
CA SER A 114 0.05 -11.56 10.50
C SER A 114 -0.71 -11.83 11.81
N ALA A 115 -0.06 -12.40 12.82
CA ALA A 115 -0.69 -12.63 14.12
C ALA A 115 -1.07 -11.31 14.81
N ALA A 116 -0.22 -10.28 14.73
CA ALA A 116 -0.49 -8.95 15.26
C ALA A 116 -1.63 -8.23 14.50
N THR A 117 -1.89 -8.60 13.25
CA THR A 117 -2.96 -8.05 12.42
C THR A 117 -4.21 -8.93 12.36
N LYS A 118 -4.35 -9.90 13.29
CA LYS A 118 -5.48 -10.85 13.37
C LYS A 118 -5.65 -11.71 12.10
N GLY A 119 -4.54 -12.09 11.48
CA GLY A 119 -4.50 -12.94 10.29
C GLY A 119 -4.72 -12.19 8.98
N LYS A 120 -4.68 -10.85 8.97
CA LYS A 120 -4.75 -10.05 7.75
C LYS A 120 -3.45 -10.14 6.93
N LYS A 121 -3.55 -9.76 5.66
CA LYS A 121 -2.43 -9.71 4.71
C LYS A 121 -1.32 -8.81 5.23
N VAL A 122 -0.09 -9.32 5.25
CA VAL A 122 1.14 -8.62 5.64
C VAL A 122 2.19 -8.81 4.55
N LEU A 123 3.32 -8.11 4.63
CA LEU A 123 4.42 -8.36 3.71
C LEU A 123 5.01 -9.76 3.95
N GLU A 124 5.14 -10.52 2.86
CA GLU A 124 5.80 -11.84 2.85
C GLU A 124 7.00 -11.83 1.89
N ALA A 125 7.62 -10.64 1.71
CA ALA A 125 8.78 -10.44 0.86
C ALA A 125 9.99 -11.28 1.31
N THR A 126 10.74 -11.74 0.32
CA THR A 126 12.02 -12.44 0.48
C THR A 126 13.20 -11.49 0.24
N PRO A 127 14.44 -11.86 0.59
CA PRO A 127 15.62 -11.04 0.30
C PRO A 127 15.88 -10.75 -1.18
N GLN A 128 15.15 -11.38 -2.10
CA GLN A 128 15.21 -11.13 -3.54
C GLN A 128 14.17 -10.10 -4.01
N ASP A 129 13.12 -9.87 -3.22
CA ASP A 129 11.96 -9.06 -3.61
C ASP A 129 12.21 -7.58 -3.31
N ASN A 130 11.56 -6.70 -4.06
CA ASN A 130 11.61 -5.26 -3.78
C ASN A 130 10.29 -4.79 -3.16
N ILE A 131 10.40 -3.78 -2.31
CA ILE A 131 9.26 -3.18 -1.62
C ILE A 131 9.15 -1.72 -2.04
N PHE A 132 7.96 -1.31 -2.45
CA PHE A 132 7.58 0.09 -2.61
C PHE A 132 6.58 0.48 -1.52
N ILE A 133 6.89 1.50 -0.74
CA ILE A 133 5.97 2.05 0.25
C ILE A 133 5.57 3.44 -0.22
N PHE A 134 4.28 3.71 -0.24
CA PHE A 134 3.74 5.05 -0.46
C PHE A 134 2.80 5.41 0.69
N PHE A 135 3.13 6.49 1.37
CA PHE A 135 2.32 7.05 2.45
C PHE A 135 1.91 8.47 2.06
N SER A 136 0.63 8.78 2.21
CA SER A 136 0.06 10.10 1.94
C SER A 136 -0.82 10.51 3.12
N ASP A 137 -0.39 11.53 3.85
CA ASP A 137 -1.23 12.23 4.83
C ASP A 137 -0.63 13.58 5.29
N HIS A 138 -1.10 14.10 6.42
CA HIS A 138 -0.44 15.11 7.22
C HIS A 138 0.76 14.54 7.96
N GLY A 139 1.72 15.42 8.22
CA GLY A 139 2.87 15.16 9.07
C GLY A 139 3.26 16.40 9.88
N ALA A 140 4.15 16.18 10.83
CA ALA A 140 4.79 17.25 11.60
C ALA A 140 6.24 16.83 11.92
N PRO A 141 7.09 17.72 12.45
CA PRO A 141 8.44 17.34 12.85
C PRO A 141 8.43 16.09 13.74
N GLY A 142 9.01 15.00 13.25
CA GLY A 142 9.16 13.74 13.97
C GLY A 142 7.95 12.80 13.97
N LEU A 143 6.88 13.10 13.23
CA LEU A 143 5.71 12.21 13.13
C LEU A 143 4.97 12.28 11.80
N ILE A 144 4.26 11.20 11.48
CA ILE A 144 3.24 11.15 10.42
C ILE A 144 1.89 10.74 11.04
N ALA A 145 0.79 11.25 10.49
CA ALA A 145 -0.54 11.08 11.07
C ALA A 145 -1.25 9.81 10.56
N PHE A 146 -1.98 9.16 11.45
CA PHE A 146 -2.99 8.17 11.14
C PHE A 146 -4.35 8.74 11.58
N PRO A 147 -5.50 8.15 11.18
CA PRO A 147 -6.79 8.80 11.32
C PRO A 147 -7.17 9.19 12.75
N SER A 148 -6.59 8.50 13.74
CA SER A 148 -6.82 8.77 15.16
C SER A 148 -5.55 8.75 16.03
N LYS A 149 -4.36 8.60 15.44
CA LYS A 149 -3.08 8.38 16.15
C LYS A 149 -1.91 8.97 15.35
N TYR A 150 -0.72 8.97 15.93
CA TYR A 150 0.51 9.34 15.23
C TYR A 150 1.47 8.17 15.21
N LEU A 151 2.25 8.07 14.14
CA LEU A 151 3.45 7.24 14.08
C LEU A 151 4.67 8.15 14.19
N TYR A 152 5.51 7.91 15.20
CA TYR A 152 6.72 8.69 15.41
C TYR A 152 7.88 8.14 14.58
N ALA A 153 8.80 9.02 14.18
CA ALA A 153 9.91 8.70 13.29
C ALA A 153 10.84 7.62 13.87
N ASP A 154 11.07 7.63 15.18
CA ASP A 154 11.90 6.63 15.87
C ASP A 154 11.30 5.21 15.77
N GLN A 155 9.97 5.08 15.91
CA GLN A 155 9.25 3.81 15.75
C GLN A 155 9.36 3.27 14.31
N LEU A 156 9.22 4.15 13.32
CA LEU A 156 9.33 3.77 11.91
C LEU A 156 10.77 3.37 11.54
N ILE A 157 11.76 4.15 11.95
CA ILE A 157 13.19 3.85 11.73
C ILE A 157 13.57 2.54 12.42
N GLN A 158 13.11 2.32 13.66
CA GLN A 158 13.34 1.06 14.36
C GLN A 158 12.75 -0.13 13.58
N THR A 159 11.56 0.05 13.00
CA THR A 159 10.92 -0.99 12.18
C THR A 159 11.72 -1.28 10.92
N PHE A 160 12.16 -0.25 10.18
CA PHE A 160 13.05 -0.42 9.02
C PHE A 160 14.33 -1.16 9.39
N ASN A 161 14.95 -0.84 10.53
CA ASN A 161 16.14 -1.55 10.99
C ASN A 161 15.88 -3.05 11.25
N LYS A 162 14.70 -3.42 11.76
CA LYS A 162 14.33 -4.84 11.99
C LYS A 162 14.11 -5.62 10.70
N ILE A 163 13.66 -4.96 9.64
CA ILE A 163 13.34 -5.62 8.35
C ILE A 163 14.50 -5.56 7.36
N THR A 164 15.58 -4.84 7.68
CA THR A 164 16.83 -4.84 6.89
C THR A 164 17.30 -6.26 6.61
N GLY A 165 17.59 -6.56 5.34
CA GLY A 165 18.03 -7.88 4.89
C GLY A 165 16.89 -8.88 4.63
N LYS A 166 15.63 -8.51 4.91
CA LYS A 166 14.44 -9.30 4.54
C LYS A 166 13.90 -8.97 3.13
N PHE A 167 14.50 -8.00 2.45
CA PHE A 167 14.16 -7.56 1.10
C PHE A 167 15.43 -7.23 0.31
N GLY A 168 15.32 -7.18 -1.01
CA GLY A 168 16.39 -6.76 -1.92
C GLY A 168 16.56 -5.24 -1.92
N LYS A 169 15.52 -4.49 -2.30
CA LYS A 169 15.49 -3.02 -2.25
C LYS A 169 14.18 -2.52 -1.68
N LEU A 170 14.23 -1.40 -0.96
CA LEU A 170 13.04 -0.70 -0.47
C LEU A 170 13.10 0.76 -0.90
N VAL A 171 12.00 1.25 -1.47
CA VAL A 171 11.77 2.66 -1.77
C VAL A 171 10.58 3.13 -0.96
N PHE A 172 10.72 4.27 -0.28
CA PHE A 172 9.64 4.87 0.51
C PHE A 172 9.38 6.30 0.05
N TYR A 173 8.17 6.54 -0.47
CA TYR A 173 7.66 7.87 -0.75
C TYR A 173 6.74 8.31 0.39
N LEU A 174 7.02 9.49 0.92
CA LEU A 174 6.32 10.10 2.03
C LEU A 174 5.81 11.47 1.58
N GLU A 175 4.50 11.59 1.40
CA GLU A 175 3.76 12.85 1.21
C GLU A 175 3.19 13.31 2.55
#